data_AF-A0A804I2G2-F1
#
_entry.id   AF-A0A804I2G2-F1
#
_cell.length_a   1.000
_cell.length_b   1.000
_cell.length_c   1.000
_cell.angle_alpha   90.00
_cell.angle_beta   90.00
_cell.angle_gamma   90.00
#
_symmetry.space_group_name_H-M   'P 1'
#
loop_
_entity.id
_entity.type
_entity.pdbx_description
1 polymer ?
#
loop_
_entity_poly.entity_id
_entity_poly.type
_entity_poly.pdbx_seq_one_letter_code
_entity_poly.pdbx_strand_id
1 'polypeptide(L)'
;MAETPSAIFSAVVVTILAVLGGCSSPSEAARAFFVFGDSLVDNGNNNYLATTARADAPPYGIDTPSHRPSGRFSNGRNIPDIMSEQLGAETTLPYLSPELRGEKLLVGANFASAGIGILNDTGIQFVNIIRINRQLQYFEEYQKKLSDLIGASQAEMRVNQALVLITLGGNDFVNNYYLIPYSFRSRQFALPDYVRYLISEYYKILQRLYDLGARRVIVTGTGPLGCVPAELALRGRNGQCDSELQRAAGLFNPQLVQILNRLNSKIGSDVFVSANAFGMHMNYVANPQAFGFTTSKIACCGQGPYNGIGLCNAASNLCPDRDKYAFWDPYHPTERACRIVVSHMMTGSTEFMNPMNLSTILSVDAASDAAAAAARVRARVRTPSVDWWRETSMTATSPVTLAFLVYFPIFQPFPSPVKALVFYTHERKE
;
A
#
# COMPACT_ATOMS: atom_id res chain seq x y z
N MET A 1 54.00 -16.37 -42.99
CA MET A 1 53.61 -16.52 -41.57
C MET A 1 52.54 -15.48 -41.33
N ALA A 2 51.29 -15.94 -41.18
CA ALA A 2 50.12 -15.09 -41.11
C ALA A 2 49.96 -14.53 -39.69
N GLU A 3 49.89 -13.21 -39.56
CA GLU A 3 49.57 -12.54 -38.30
C GLU A 3 48.08 -12.72 -37.98
N THR A 4 47.80 -13.31 -36.83
CA THR A 4 46.46 -13.71 -36.38
C THR A 4 45.68 -12.52 -35.79
N PRO A 5 44.42 -12.27 -36.21
CA PRO A 5 43.58 -11.17 -35.72
C PRO A 5 42.84 -11.55 -34.42
N SER A 6 43.55 -12.00 -33.39
CA SER A 6 42.93 -12.51 -32.15
C SER A 6 42.72 -11.43 -31.07
N ALA A 7 43.56 -10.39 -31.05
CA ALA A 7 43.54 -9.38 -30.00
C ALA A 7 42.35 -8.39 -30.12
N ILE A 8 41.97 -8.02 -31.35
CA ILE A 8 40.89 -7.05 -31.58
C ILE A 8 39.51 -7.67 -31.28
N PHE A 9 39.34 -8.95 -31.59
CA PHE A 9 38.08 -9.66 -31.32
C PHE A 9 37.83 -9.82 -29.81
N SER A 10 38.89 -10.06 -29.03
CA SER A 10 38.80 -10.18 -27.57
C SER A 10 38.43 -8.85 -26.89
N ALA A 11 38.96 -7.72 -27.38
CA ALA A 11 38.63 -6.40 -26.84
C ALA A 11 37.18 -5.98 -27.13
N VAL A 12 36.66 -6.32 -28.32
CA VAL A 12 35.25 -6.04 -28.70
C VAL A 12 34.27 -6.89 -27.89
N VAL A 13 34.58 -8.17 -27.64
CA VAL A 13 33.74 -9.05 -26.81
C VAL A 13 33.74 -8.61 -25.33
N VAL A 14 34.86 -8.17 -24.78
CA VAL A 14 34.93 -7.62 -23.41
C VAL A 14 34.16 -6.30 -23.29
N THR A 15 34.17 -5.46 -24.34
CA THR A 15 33.41 -4.19 -24.34
C THR A 15 31.90 -4.44 -24.50
N ILE A 16 31.48 -5.43 -25.30
CA ILE A 16 30.07 -5.83 -25.43
C ILE A 16 29.56 -6.49 -24.14
N LEU A 17 30.38 -7.29 -23.46
CA LEU A 17 30.05 -7.85 -22.14
C LEU A 17 30.05 -6.79 -21.03
N ALA A 18 30.86 -5.74 -21.14
CA ALA A 18 30.82 -4.60 -20.21
C ALA A 18 29.59 -3.69 -20.43
N VAL A 19 29.06 -3.64 -21.66
CA VAL A 19 27.80 -2.92 -21.98
C VAL A 19 26.56 -3.75 -21.62
N LEU A 20 26.67 -5.08 -21.58
CA LEU A 20 25.60 -5.99 -21.12
C LEU A 20 25.69 -6.37 -19.64
N GLY A 21 26.79 -5.99 -18.97
CA GLY A 21 27.09 -6.22 -17.56
C GLY A 21 26.93 -4.98 -16.69
N GLY A 22 26.07 -4.04 -17.10
CA GLY A 22 25.56 -3.03 -16.18
C GLY A 22 24.88 -3.76 -15.03
N CYS A 23 25.55 -3.83 -13.89
CA CYS A 23 24.93 -4.17 -12.63
C CYS A 23 23.75 -3.20 -12.46
N SER A 24 22.54 -3.65 -12.79
CA SER A 24 21.35 -3.11 -12.16
C SER A 24 21.58 -3.35 -10.67
N SER A 25 21.91 -2.27 -9.97
CA SER A 25 21.83 -2.21 -8.52
C SER A 25 20.48 -2.84 -8.15
N PRO A 26 20.42 -3.86 -7.28
CA PRO A 26 19.15 -4.18 -6.66
C PRO A 26 18.73 -2.89 -5.93
N SER A 27 17.56 -2.33 -6.26
CA SER A 27 17.04 -1.05 -5.75
C SER A 27 17.55 0.23 -6.44
N GLU A 28 17.09 0.48 -7.68
CA GLU A 28 16.33 1.73 -7.85
C GLU A 28 14.99 1.45 -7.15
N ALA A 29 14.86 1.90 -5.89
CA ALA A 29 13.95 1.31 -4.90
C ALA A 29 12.52 1.12 -5.43
N ALA A 30 12.12 -0.14 -5.61
CA ALA A 30 10.75 -0.49 -5.99
C ALA A 30 9.77 0.33 -5.15
N ARG A 31 8.73 0.87 -5.80
CA ARG A 31 7.81 1.83 -5.18
C ARG A 31 7.27 1.31 -3.85
N ALA A 32 7.33 2.12 -2.78
CA ALA A 32 6.79 1.73 -1.48
C ALA A 32 5.30 1.46 -1.63
N PHE A 33 4.80 0.48 -0.90
CA PHE A 33 3.39 0.10 -0.97
C PHE A 33 2.75 0.11 0.42
N PHE A 34 1.67 0.86 0.57
CA PHE A 34 0.88 0.90 1.79
C PHE A 34 -0.52 0.38 1.56
N VAL A 35 -0.97 -0.51 2.43
CA VAL A 35 -2.26 -1.21 2.27
C VAL A 35 -3.13 -0.95 3.48
N PHE A 36 -4.36 -0.53 3.24
CA PHE A 36 -5.38 -0.28 4.27
C PHE A 36 -6.65 -1.05 3.90
N GLY A 37 -7.45 -1.39 4.89
CA GLY A 37 -8.75 -1.99 4.65
C GLY A 37 -9.04 -3.25 5.44
N ASP A 38 -9.79 -4.14 4.80
CA ASP A 38 -10.37 -5.35 5.41
C ASP A 38 -9.66 -6.65 4.99
N SER A 39 -10.36 -7.78 5.15
CA SER A 39 -9.86 -9.13 4.91
C SER A 39 -9.47 -9.42 3.46
N LEU A 40 -9.98 -8.66 2.49
CA LEU A 40 -9.62 -8.84 1.07
C LEU A 40 -8.16 -8.49 0.80
N VAL A 41 -7.55 -7.70 1.69
CA VAL A 41 -6.18 -7.22 1.56
C VAL A 41 -5.32 -7.46 2.80
N ASP A 42 -5.89 -7.98 3.91
CA ASP A 42 -5.12 -8.37 5.09
C ASP A 42 -4.18 -9.54 4.77
N ASN A 43 -2.96 -9.46 5.29
CA ASN A 43 -1.92 -10.45 5.14
C ASN A 43 -1.36 -10.97 6.48
N GLY A 44 -2.04 -10.69 7.59
CA GLY A 44 -1.75 -11.31 8.88
C GLY A 44 -1.80 -10.39 10.11
N ASN A 45 -2.32 -9.16 10.03
CA ASN A 45 -2.42 -8.33 11.23
C ASN A 45 -3.34 -8.95 12.29
N ASN A 46 -4.43 -9.60 11.86
CA ASN A 46 -5.37 -10.24 12.76
C ASN A 46 -4.77 -11.41 13.57
N ASN A 47 -3.65 -11.99 13.12
CA ASN A 47 -2.97 -13.08 13.83
C ASN A 47 -2.44 -12.61 15.20
N TYR A 48 -2.17 -11.32 15.34
CA TYR A 48 -1.67 -10.69 16.56
C TYR A 48 -2.77 -10.20 17.52
N LEU A 49 -4.06 -10.45 17.22
CA LEU A 49 -5.20 -9.89 17.95
C LEU A 49 -6.15 -10.98 18.46
N ALA A 50 -6.64 -10.92 19.70
CA ALA A 50 -7.66 -11.87 20.16
C ALA A 50 -9.01 -11.65 19.43
N THR A 51 -9.22 -12.38 18.33
CA THR A 51 -10.32 -12.19 17.38
C THR A 51 -10.71 -13.52 16.73
N THR A 52 -11.96 -13.59 16.28
CA THR A 52 -12.47 -14.70 15.45
C THR A 52 -12.25 -14.48 13.96
N ALA A 53 -11.93 -13.26 13.53
CA ALA A 53 -11.65 -12.94 12.13
C ALA A 53 -10.18 -13.27 11.79
N ARG A 54 -9.85 -14.56 11.69
CA ARG A 54 -8.48 -15.04 11.39
C ARG A 54 -8.46 -16.02 10.23
N ALA A 55 -7.35 -16.00 9.49
CA ALA A 55 -6.99 -16.96 8.44
C ALA A 55 -5.58 -17.54 8.68
N ASP A 56 -5.26 -17.82 9.94
CA ASP A 56 -3.97 -18.33 10.43
C ASP A 56 -3.96 -19.85 10.68
N ALA A 57 -4.98 -20.57 10.20
CA ALA A 57 -5.08 -22.01 10.30
C ALA A 57 -5.25 -22.68 8.91
N PRO A 58 -4.81 -23.93 8.73
CA PRO A 58 -5.08 -24.67 7.50
C PRO A 58 -6.59 -24.79 7.22
N PRO A 59 -7.01 -24.81 5.94
CA PRO A 59 -6.18 -24.88 4.73
C PRO A 59 -5.82 -23.51 4.10
N TYR A 60 -5.95 -22.38 4.82
CA TYR A 60 -5.49 -21.09 4.28
C TYR A 60 -4.00 -21.15 3.93
N GLY A 61 -3.62 -20.51 2.83
CA GLY A 61 -2.23 -20.47 2.35
C GLY A 61 -1.67 -21.80 1.80
N ILE A 62 -2.52 -22.81 1.55
CA ILE A 62 -2.11 -24.11 1.01
C ILE A 62 -1.32 -24.03 -0.31
N ASP A 63 -1.53 -23.01 -1.14
CA ASP A 63 -0.83 -22.80 -2.42
C ASP A 63 0.32 -21.81 -2.31
N THR A 64 0.60 -21.26 -1.13
CA THR A 64 1.82 -20.48 -0.93
C THR A 64 3.07 -21.38 -1.02
N PRO A 65 4.26 -20.85 -1.36
CA PRO A 65 5.49 -21.65 -1.37
C PRO A 65 5.82 -22.33 -0.03
N SER A 66 5.36 -21.77 1.09
CA SER A 66 5.54 -22.36 2.42
C SER A 66 4.45 -23.37 2.79
N HIS A 67 3.36 -23.46 2.03
CA HIS A 67 2.15 -24.24 2.32
C HIS A 67 1.58 -23.96 3.73
N ARG A 68 1.81 -22.75 4.25
CA ARG A 68 1.43 -22.37 5.61
C ARG A 68 0.45 -21.21 5.61
N PRO A 69 -0.52 -21.20 6.53
CA PRO A 69 -1.40 -20.07 6.70
C PRO A 69 -0.60 -18.86 7.16
N SER A 70 -0.90 -17.70 6.57
CA SER A 70 -0.24 -16.43 6.88
C SER A 70 -1.19 -15.38 7.44
N GLY A 71 -2.50 -15.65 7.48
CA GLY A 71 -3.53 -14.65 7.77
C GLY A 71 -4.14 -14.00 6.52
N ARG A 72 -3.75 -14.47 5.31
CA ARG A 72 -4.44 -14.16 4.06
C ARG A 72 -5.71 -14.99 3.95
N PHE A 73 -6.84 -14.34 3.70
CA PHE A 73 -8.12 -15.02 3.44
C PHE A 73 -8.17 -15.55 2.00
N SER A 74 -7.24 -16.44 1.65
CA SER A 74 -7.10 -17.04 0.32
C SER A 74 -6.38 -18.39 0.42
N ASN A 75 -6.46 -19.20 -0.65
CA ASN A 75 -5.60 -20.37 -0.80
C ASN A 75 -4.11 -20.01 -0.94
N GLY A 76 -3.80 -18.78 -1.38
CA GLY A 76 -2.44 -18.34 -1.61
C GLY A 76 -2.30 -16.83 -1.43
N ARG A 77 -1.81 -16.16 -2.47
CA ARG A 77 -1.65 -14.70 -2.53
C ARG A 77 -3.00 -13.99 -2.70
N ASN A 78 -3.12 -12.83 -2.06
CA ASN A 78 -4.24 -11.90 -2.21
C ASN A 78 -3.87 -10.73 -3.13
N ILE A 79 -4.79 -9.77 -3.32
CA ILE A 79 -4.62 -8.64 -4.24
C ILE A 79 -3.30 -7.86 -4.00
N PRO A 80 -2.98 -7.39 -2.78
CA PRO A 80 -1.73 -6.70 -2.50
C PRO A 80 -0.48 -7.49 -2.86
N ASP A 81 -0.45 -8.79 -2.59
CA ASP A 81 0.73 -9.60 -2.88
C ASP A 81 0.99 -9.65 -4.39
N ILE A 82 -0.08 -9.85 -5.17
CA ILE A 82 0.00 -9.92 -6.63
C ILE A 82 0.34 -8.54 -7.19
N MET A 83 -0.15 -7.44 -6.60
CA MET A 83 0.29 -6.09 -6.98
C MET A 83 1.77 -5.88 -6.69
N SER A 84 2.29 -6.32 -5.53
CA SER A 84 3.73 -6.28 -5.24
C SER A 84 4.55 -7.04 -6.29
N GLU A 85 4.10 -8.22 -6.73
CA GLU A 85 4.76 -8.95 -7.83
C GLU A 85 4.83 -8.11 -9.11
N GLN A 86 3.73 -7.47 -9.50
CA GLN A 86 3.67 -6.62 -10.70
C GLN A 86 4.57 -5.39 -10.59
N LEU A 87 4.80 -4.89 -9.37
CA LEU A 87 5.72 -3.80 -9.08
C LEU A 87 7.19 -4.25 -9.05
N GLY A 88 7.47 -5.56 -9.16
CA GLY A 88 8.81 -6.10 -8.92
C GLY A 88 9.29 -5.91 -7.47
N ALA A 89 8.36 -5.74 -6.54
CA ALA A 89 8.61 -5.49 -5.13
C ALA A 89 8.39 -6.75 -4.30
N GLU A 90 9.07 -6.83 -3.15
CA GLU A 90 8.69 -7.78 -2.11
C GLU A 90 7.28 -7.47 -1.61
N THR A 91 6.57 -8.51 -1.20
CA THR A 91 5.30 -8.38 -0.50
C THR A 91 5.48 -7.61 0.82
N THR A 92 4.59 -6.65 1.08
CA THR A 92 4.61 -5.90 2.35
C THR A 92 4.33 -6.81 3.54
N LEU A 93 4.91 -6.50 4.70
CA LEU A 93 4.60 -7.21 5.94
C LEU A 93 3.40 -6.59 6.66
N PRO A 94 2.63 -7.38 7.44
CA PRO A 94 1.63 -6.80 8.34
C PRO A 94 2.32 -5.88 9.34
N TYR A 95 1.71 -4.73 9.63
CA TYR A 95 2.27 -3.71 10.50
C TYR A 95 2.64 -4.25 11.89
N LEU A 96 1.83 -5.17 12.43
CA LEU A 96 2.06 -5.79 13.73
C LEU A 96 3.15 -6.87 13.72
N SER A 97 3.73 -7.21 12.57
CA SER A 97 4.81 -8.19 12.50
C SER A 97 6.08 -7.69 13.19
N PRO A 98 6.73 -8.50 14.04
CA PRO A 98 8.05 -8.16 14.60
C PRO A 98 9.15 -8.12 13.52
N GLU A 99 8.88 -8.66 12.32
CA GLU A 99 9.81 -8.62 11.19
C GLU A 99 9.79 -7.27 10.44
N LEU A 100 8.77 -6.43 10.66
CA LEU A 100 8.68 -5.10 10.06
C LEU A 100 9.61 -4.11 10.78
N ARG A 101 10.91 -4.20 10.49
CA ARG A 101 11.98 -3.37 11.06
C ARG A 101 13.13 -3.16 10.07
N GLY A 102 13.94 -2.14 10.31
CA GLY A 102 15.10 -1.82 9.45
C GLY A 102 14.68 -1.58 8.01
N GLU A 103 15.44 -2.12 7.05
CA GLU A 103 15.20 -1.94 5.61
C GLU A 103 13.85 -2.47 5.13
N LYS A 104 13.19 -3.38 5.88
CA LYS A 104 11.82 -3.82 5.55
C LYS A 104 10.82 -2.67 5.63
N LEU A 105 11.11 -1.62 6.42
CA LEU A 105 10.32 -0.39 6.40
C LEU A 105 10.38 0.28 5.03
N LEU A 106 11.47 0.17 4.26
CA LEU A 106 11.57 0.82 2.95
C LEU A 106 10.60 0.25 1.91
N VAL A 107 10.18 -1.01 2.05
CA VAL A 107 9.21 -1.68 1.16
C VAL A 107 7.80 -1.12 1.36
N GLY A 108 7.46 -0.73 2.58
CA GLY A 108 6.12 -0.32 3.00
C GLY A 108 5.52 -1.30 4.00
N ALA A 109 4.21 -1.20 4.22
CA ALA A 109 3.52 -1.98 5.25
C ALA A 109 2.04 -2.18 4.93
N ASN A 110 1.49 -3.29 5.42
CA ASN A 110 0.07 -3.58 5.38
C ASN A 110 -0.57 -3.31 6.74
N PHE A 111 -1.52 -2.38 6.78
CA PHE A 111 -2.26 -1.96 7.97
C PHE A 111 -3.67 -2.57 8.03
N ALA A 112 -4.08 -3.31 7.00
CA ALA A 112 -5.42 -3.86 6.89
C ALA A 112 -5.72 -4.89 7.98
N SER A 113 -7.00 -5.07 8.29
CA SER A 113 -7.46 -5.96 9.34
C SER A 113 -8.83 -6.53 9.00
N ALA A 114 -8.95 -7.86 9.04
CA ALA A 114 -10.20 -8.52 8.71
C ALA A 114 -11.38 -8.08 9.58
N GLY A 115 -12.56 -7.96 8.95
CA GLY A 115 -13.83 -7.65 9.58
C GLY A 115 -14.14 -6.15 9.73
N ILE A 116 -13.21 -5.25 9.43
CA ILE A 116 -13.44 -3.81 9.56
C ILE A 116 -14.30 -3.27 8.41
N GLY A 117 -14.96 -2.13 8.65
CA GLY A 117 -15.60 -1.32 7.62
C GLY A 117 -15.20 0.13 7.69
N ILE A 118 -15.93 0.97 6.96
CA ILE A 118 -15.86 2.42 7.01
C ILE A 118 -16.27 2.91 8.41
N LEU A 119 -17.35 2.35 8.95
CA LEU A 119 -17.88 2.76 10.24
C LEU A 119 -17.17 2.06 11.39
N ASN A 120 -17.02 2.80 12.50
CA ASN A 120 -16.42 2.28 13.72
C ASN A 120 -17.33 1.33 14.51
N ASP A 121 -18.50 0.93 14.02
CA ASP A 121 -19.30 -0.13 14.65
C ASP A 121 -19.45 -1.35 13.75
N THR A 122 -18.97 -1.28 12.51
CA THR A 122 -18.85 -2.45 11.64
C THR A 122 -17.81 -3.43 12.23
N GLY A 123 -18.17 -4.71 12.26
CA GLY A 123 -17.26 -5.78 12.70
C GLY A 123 -17.17 -6.01 14.21
N ILE A 124 -18.07 -5.45 15.02
CA ILE A 124 -18.10 -5.66 16.49
C ILE A 124 -18.17 -7.15 16.87
N GLN A 125 -18.85 -7.97 16.07
CA GLN A 125 -18.97 -9.43 16.27
C GLN A 125 -17.62 -10.16 16.26
N PHE A 126 -16.56 -9.54 15.73
CA PHE A 126 -15.21 -10.12 15.68
C PHE A 126 -14.34 -9.74 16.89
N VAL A 127 -14.92 -9.09 17.91
CA VAL A 127 -14.24 -8.70 19.14
C VAL A 127 -13.14 -7.67 18.90
N ASN A 128 -11.91 -8.09 18.63
CA ASN A 128 -10.76 -7.20 18.47
C ASN A 128 -10.33 -7.11 17.00
N ILE A 129 -10.46 -5.93 16.40
CA ILE A 129 -10.05 -5.66 15.01
C ILE A 129 -9.44 -4.27 14.91
N ILE A 130 -8.53 -4.04 13.95
CA ILE A 130 -7.86 -2.74 13.77
C ILE A 130 -8.72 -1.85 12.89
N ARG A 131 -9.63 -1.12 13.53
CA ARG A 131 -10.52 -0.15 12.87
C ARG A 131 -9.74 0.86 12.03
N ILE A 132 -10.38 1.39 10.98
CA ILE A 132 -9.70 2.25 10.00
C ILE A 132 -8.95 3.44 10.63
N ASN A 133 -9.53 4.10 11.63
CA ASN A 133 -8.83 5.19 12.35
C ASN A 133 -7.56 4.71 13.04
N ARG A 134 -7.54 3.49 13.58
CA ARG A 134 -6.34 2.88 14.17
C ARG A 134 -5.32 2.49 13.10
N GLN A 135 -5.76 2.04 11.92
CA GLN A 135 -4.85 1.79 10.79
C GLN A 135 -4.13 3.08 10.36
N LEU A 136 -4.83 4.22 10.33
CA LEU A 136 -4.24 5.53 10.03
C LEU A 136 -3.26 5.99 11.12
N GLN A 137 -3.58 5.74 12.39
CA GLN A 137 -2.64 5.99 13.50
C GLN A 137 -1.39 5.11 13.40
N TYR A 138 -1.54 3.83 13.03
CA TYR A 138 -0.39 2.96 12.78
C TYR A 138 0.46 3.45 11.61
N PHE A 139 -0.15 4.07 10.61
CA PHE A 139 0.60 4.71 9.54
C PHE A 139 1.42 5.91 10.03
N GLU A 140 0.87 6.76 10.90
CA GLU A 140 1.63 7.84 11.55
C GLU A 140 2.79 7.30 12.40
N GLU A 141 2.54 6.24 13.17
CA GLU A 141 3.58 5.55 13.95
C GLU A 141 4.66 4.93 13.04
N TYR A 142 4.26 4.34 11.92
CA TYR A 142 5.16 3.83 10.88
C TYR A 142 6.01 4.95 10.28
N GLN A 143 5.43 6.11 9.95
CA GLN A 143 6.16 7.25 9.39
C GLN A 143 7.24 7.77 10.32
N LYS A 144 7.00 7.75 11.65
CA LYS A 144 8.03 8.06 12.65
C LYS A 144 9.18 7.06 12.58
N LYS A 145 8.88 5.75 12.60
CA LYS A 145 9.90 4.68 12.46
C LYS A 145 10.70 4.80 11.17
N LEU A 146 10.05 5.16 10.05
CA LEU A 146 10.71 5.39 8.77
C LEU A 146 11.60 6.64 8.82
N SER A 147 11.12 7.72 9.44
CA SER A 147 11.88 8.96 9.63
C SER A 147 13.12 8.75 10.48
N ASP A 148 13.03 7.91 11.52
CA ASP A 148 14.19 7.56 12.35
C ASP A 148 15.24 6.76 11.56
N LEU A 149 14.82 5.99 10.54
CA LEU A 149 15.71 5.17 9.71
C LEU A 149 16.41 5.97 8.60
N ILE A 150 15.68 6.81 7.86
CA ILE A 150 16.20 7.49 6.65
C ILE A 150 16.17 9.03 6.73
N GLY A 151 15.75 9.58 7.86
CA GLY A 151 15.55 11.01 8.05
C GLY A 151 14.20 11.50 7.54
N ALA A 152 13.68 12.54 8.20
CA ALA A 152 12.31 13.05 7.97
C ALA A 152 12.02 13.42 6.51
N SER A 153 12.94 14.13 5.84
CA SER A 153 12.74 14.56 4.44
C SER A 153 12.69 13.39 3.46
N GLN A 154 13.52 12.36 3.66
CA GLN A 154 13.50 11.17 2.80
C GLN A 154 12.26 10.31 3.09
N ALA A 155 11.84 10.21 4.35
CA ALA A 155 10.62 9.51 4.73
C ALA A 155 9.37 10.17 4.13
N GLU A 156 9.26 11.50 4.18
CA GLU A 156 8.18 12.25 3.55
C GLU A 156 8.15 12.01 2.03
N MET A 157 9.29 12.13 1.35
CA MET A 157 9.41 11.86 -0.08
C MET A 157 9.00 10.42 -0.42
N ARG A 158 9.47 9.45 0.37
CA ARG A 158 9.15 8.03 0.19
C ARG A 158 7.67 7.76 0.33
N VAL A 159 7.00 8.41 1.28
CA VAL A 159 5.54 8.33 1.47
C VAL A 159 4.80 8.98 0.31
N ASN A 160 5.21 10.17 -0.12
CA ASN A 160 4.54 10.86 -1.22
C ASN A 160 4.66 10.10 -2.54
N GLN A 161 5.80 9.42 -2.77
CA GLN A 161 6.01 8.60 -3.95
C GLN A 161 5.44 7.18 -3.82
N ALA A 162 4.92 6.78 -2.66
CA ALA A 162 4.36 5.44 -2.48
C ALA A 162 3.07 5.22 -3.29
N LEU A 163 2.76 3.95 -3.54
CA LEU A 163 1.41 3.52 -3.91
C LEU A 163 0.63 3.21 -2.64
N VAL A 164 -0.64 3.57 -2.61
CA VAL A 164 -1.56 3.22 -1.52
C VAL A 164 -2.73 2.44 -2.09
N LEU A 165 -3.12 1.35 -1.44
CA LEU A 165 -4.37 0.62 -1.71
C LEU A 165 -5.27 0.71 -0.48
N ILE A 166 -6.54 1.03 -0.68
CA ILE A 166 -7.55 0.98 0.37
C ILE A 166 -8.82 0.25 -0.10
N THR A 167 -9.29 -0.72 0.69
CA THR A 167 -10.57 -1.42 0.50
C THR A 167 -11.44 -1.32 1.74
N LEU A 168 -12.65 -0.76 1.58
CA LEU A 168 -13.65 -0.69 2.64
C LEU A 168 -15.06 -0.74 2.03
N GLY A 169 -16.07 -0.96 2.88
CA GLY A 169 -17.49 -0.84 2.51
C GLY A 169 -18.24 -2.17 2.48
N GLY A 170 -17.58 -3.27 2.08
CA GLY A 170 -18.25 -4.57 1.98
C GLY A 170 -18.82 -5.04 3.32
N ASN A 171 -18.00 -4.96 4.37
CA ASN A 171 -18.41 -5.30 5.73
C ASN A 171 -19.49 -4.36 6.29
N ASP A 172 -19.57 -3.10 5.87
CA ASP A 172 -20.61 -2.17 6.33
C ASP A 172 -22.01 -2.60 5.87
N PHE A 173 -22.09 -3.39 4.79
CA PHE A 173 -23.33 -4.01 4.34
C PHE A 173 -23.48 -5.41 4.90
N VAL A 174 -22.54 -6.32 4.62
CA VAL A 174 -22.65 -7.75 4.98
C VAL A 174 -22.59 -7.97 6.48
N ASN A 175 -21.62 -7.32 7.14
CA ASN A 175 -21.28 -7.53 8.53
C ASN A 175 -21.82 -6.44 9.48
N ASN A 176 -22.74 -5.60 8.98
CA ASN A 176 -23.42 -4.58 9.78
C ASN A 176 -24.89 -4.38 9.35
N TYR A 177 -25.15 -3.75 8.20
CA TYR A 177 -26.52 -3.43 7.78
C TYR A 177 -27.41 -4.67 7.55
N TYR A 178 -26.89 -5.71 6.93
CA TYR A 178 -27.61 -6.95 6.58
C TYR A 178 -27.22 -8.16 7.43
N LEU A 179 -26.37 -7.99 8.46
CA LEU A 179 -25.83 -9.07 9.29
C LEU A 179 -26.94 -9.96 9.89
N ILE A 180 -28.02 -9.34 10.36
CA ILE A 180 -29.22 -10.02 10.85
C ILE A 180 -30.47 -9.30 10.34
N PRO A 181 -31.62 -9.99 10.24
CA PRO A 181 -32.90 -9.32 10.02
C PRO A 181 -33.11 -8.21 11.04
N TYR A 182 -33.47 -7.01 10.57
CA TYR A 182 -33.70 -5.83 11.41
C TYR A 182 -32.51 -5.45 12.31
N SER A 183 -31.28 -5.54 11.77
CA SER A 183 -30.08 -4.99 12.40
C SER A 183 -30.30 -3.56 12.93
N PHE A 184 -29.50 -3.15 13.92
CA PHE A 184 -29.59 -1.77 14.44
C PHE A 184 -29.46 -0.73 13.33
N ARG A 185 -28.57 -0.94 12.35
CA ARG A 185 -28.39 -0.02 11.22
C ARG A 185 -29.55 0.00 10.25
N SER A 186 -30.12 -1.15 9.89
CA SER A 186 -31.28 -1.20 9.00
C SER A 186 -32.55 -0.62 9.62
N ARG A 187 -32.66 -0.60 10.96
CA ARG A 187 -33.73 0.10 11.68
C ARG A 187 -33.50 1.60 11.82
N GLN A 188 -32.24 2.04 11.83
CA GLN A 188 -31.88 3.44 11.98
C GLN A 188 -31.98 4.21 10.66
N PHE A 189 -31.63 3.56 9.54
CA PHE A 189 -31.55 4.20 8.24
C PHE A 189 -32.22 3.35 7.16
N ALA A 190 -32.96 3.99 6.25
CA ALA A 190 -33.23 3.39 4.96
C ALA A 190 -31.93 3.27 4.15
N LEU A 191 -31.84 2.27 3.26
CA LEU A 191 -30.60 1.97 2.55
C LEU A 191 -29.97 3.19 1.84
N PRO A 192 -30.73 4.05 1.10
CA PRO A 192 -30.13 5.22 0.46
C PRO A 192 -29.50 6.20 1.45
N ASP A 193 -30.10 6.40 2.63
CA ASP A 193 -29.57 7.30 3.66
C ASP A 193 -28.35 6.71 4.35
N TYR A 194 -28.36 5.39 4.57
CA TYR A 194 -27.20 4.68 5.08
C TYR A 194 -26.01 4.79 4.12
N VAL A 195 -26.23 4.63 2.82
CA VAL A 195 -25.17 4.80 1.81
C VAL A 195 -24.62 6.22 1.83
N ARG A 196 -25.47 7.25 1.90
CA ARG A 196 -25.00 8.65 2.03
C ARG A 196 -24.14 8.85 3.28
N TYR A 197 -24.54 8.25 4.39
CA TYR A 197 -23.76 8.27 5.63
C TYR A 197 -22.38 7.61 5.44
N LEU A 198 -22.31 6.41 4.90
CA LEU A 198 -21.04 5.72 4.59
C LEU A 198 -20.13 6.57 3.70
N ILE A 199 -20.68 7.14 2.63
CA ILE A 199 -19.93 7.99 1.70
C ILE A 199 -19.36 9.23 2.41
N SER A 200 -20.13 9.83 3.33
CA SER A 200 -19.66 10.98 4.11
C SER A 200 -18.52 10.64 5.07
N GLU A 201 -18.55 9.47 5.69
CA GLU A 201 -17.46 9.01 6.57
C GLU A 201 -16.23 8.58 5.76
N TYR A 202 -16.42 7.92 4.62
CA TYR A 202 -15.32 7.52 3.76
C TYR A 202 -14.58 8.74 3.18
N TYR A 203 -15.30 9.81 2.84
CA TYR A 203 -14.67 11.09 2.44
C TYR A 203 -13.67 11.59 3.49
N LYS A 204 -14.01 11.53 4.79
CA LYS A 204 -13.12 11.97 5.88
C LYS A 204 -11.88 11.09 5.99
N ILE A 205 -12.04 9.77 5.86
CA ILE A 205 -10.94 8.80 5.88
C ILE A 205 -9.96 9.07 4.73
N LEU A 206 -10.49 9.27 3.52
CA LEU A 206 -9.67 9.55 2.33
C LEU A 206 -8.96 10.91 2.44
N GLN A 207 -9.65 11.94 2.93
CA GLN A 207 -9.02 13.22 3.21
C GLN A 207 -7.88 13.06 4.22
N ARG A 208 -8.07 12.29 5.30
CA ARG A 208 -7.01 12.03 6.27
C ARG A 208 -5.82 11.30 5.65
N LEU A 209 -6.03 10.31 4.78
CA LEU A 209 -4.94 9.66 4.05
C LEU A 209 -4.12 10.64 3.21
N TYR A 210 -4.79 11.58 2.54
CA TYR A 210 -4.12 12.64 1.79
C TYR A 210 -3.31 13.58 2.72
N ASP A 211 -3.89 13.97 3.85
CA ASP A 211 -3.21 14.81 4.86
C ASP A 211 -1.96 14.10 5.44
N LEU A 212 -1.98 12.77 5.50
CA LEU A 212 -0.84 11.93 5.89
C LEU A 212 0.19 11.72 4.77
N GLY A 213 0.03 12.37 3.62
CA GLY A 213 1.04 12.39 2.56
C GLY A 213 0.78 11.44 1.39
N ALA A 214 -0.34 10.69 1.36
CA ALA A 214 -0.64 9.82 0.22
C ALA A 214 -0.91 10.65 -1.06
N ARG A 215 -0.29 10.27 -2.19
CA ARG A 215 -0.45 10.96 -3.48
C ARG A 215 -0.87 10.06 -4.65
N ARG A 216 -0.78 8.75 -4.51
CA ARG A 216 -1.40 7.76 -5.42
C ARG A 216 -2.16 6.74 -4.60
N VAL A 217 -3.48 6.85 -4.60
CA VAL A 217 -4.38 6.02 -3.78
C VAL A 217 -5.36 5.28 -4.67
N ILE A 218 -5.22 3.97 -4.76
CA ILE A 218 -6.22 3.09 -5.37
C ILE A 218 -7.29 2.82 -4.33
N VAL A 219 -8.52 3.21 -4.63
CA VAL A 219 -9.69 3.04 -3.77
C VAL A 219 -10.63 2.03 -4.42
N THR A 220 -10.79 0.87 -3.82
CA THR A 220 -11.71 -0.14 -4.37
C THR A 220 -13.14 0.15 -3.95
N GLY A 221 -14.08 0.09 -4.90
CA GLY A 221 -15.49 -0.07 -4.57
C GLY A 221 -15.77 -1.46 -3.98
N THR A 222 -17.02 -1.72 -3.60
CA THR A 222 -17.43 -3.07 -3.17
C THR A 222 -17.50 -4.01 -4.36
N GLY A 223 -17.21 -5.30 -4.14
CA GLY A 223 -17.56 -6.37 -5.07
C GLY A 223 -19.08 -6.60 -5.17
N PRO A 224 -19.52 -7.61 -5.94
CA PRO A 224 -20.91 -8.01 -6.02
C PRO A 224 -21.34 -8.78 -4.77
N LEU A 225 -21.67 -8.02 -3.72
CA LEU A 225 -21.92 -8.51 -2.38
C LEU A 225 -22.94 -9.66 -2.34
N GLY A 226 -24.03 -9.56 -3.09
CA GLY A 226 -25.08 -10.58 -3.09
C GLY A 226 -24.70 -11.88 -3.79
N CYS A 227 -23.54 -11.93 -4.47
CA CYS A 227 -23.11 -13.06 -5.27
C CYS A 227 -22.07 -13.96 -4.58
N VAL A 228 -21.56 -13.57 -3.41
CA VAL A 228 -20.58 -14.41 -2.68
C VAL A 228 -21.27 -15.67 -2.13
N PRO A 229 -20.57 -16.80 -2.00
CA PRO A 229 -21.18 -18.07 -1.62
C PRO A 229 -21.97 -18.03 -0.31
N ALA A 230 -21.54 -17.25 0.69
CA ALA A 230 -22.29 -17.05 1.94
C ALA A 230 -23.69 -16.46 1.69
N GLU A 231 -23.77 -15.43 0.87
CA GLU A 231 -25.03 -14.74 0.59
C GLU A 231 -25.95 -15.58 -0.31
N LEU A 232 -25.36 -16.39 -1.20
CA LEU A 232 -26.11 -17.40 -1.94
C LEU A 232 -26.71 -18.46 -1.00
N ALA A 233 -25.97 -18.89 0.02
CA ALA A 233 -26.44 -19.88 0.99
C ALA A 233 -27.51 -19.34 1.94
N LEU A 234 -27.38 -18.08 2.39
CA LEU A 234 -28.26 -17.47 3.40
C LEU A 234 -29.49 -16.77 2.80
N ARG A 235 -29.35 -16.21 1.59
CA ARG A 235 -30.33 -15.28 1.01
C ARG A 235 -30.68 -15.58 -0.45
N GLY A 236 -29.81 -16.30 -1.15
CA GLY A 236 -29.99 -16.62 -2.56
C GLY A 236 -31.27 -17.41 -2.83
N ARG A 237 -31.98 -17.01 -3.88
CA ARG A 237 -33.14 -17.77 -4.40
C ARG A 237 -32.67 -18.53 -5.64
N ASN A 238 -32.66 -19.87 -5.57
CA ASN A 238 -32.23 -20.75 -6.67
C ASN A 238 -30.82 -20.41 -7.20
N GLY A 239 -29.89 -20.06 -6.31
CA GLY A 239 -28.50 -19.73 -6.67
C GLY A 239 -28.33 -18.43 -7.45
N GLN A 240 -29.30 -17.51 -7.37
CA GLN A 240 -29.19 -16.14 -7.84
C GLN A 240 -28.62 -15.24 -6.75
N CYS A 241 -27.91 -14.18 -7.16
CA CYS A 241 -27.40 -13.19 -6.22
C CYS A 241 -28.53 -12.48 -5.48
N ASP A 242 -28.32 -12.12 -4.21
CA ASP A 242 -29.29 -11.35 -3.43
C ASP A 242 -29.46 -9.93 -4.01
N SER A 243 -30.69 -9.59 -4.38
CA SER A 243 -30.99 -8.32 -5.06
C SER A 243 -30.79 -7.09 -4.17
N GLU A 244 -30.99 -7.19 -2.85
CA GLU A 244 -30.86 -6.04 -1.94
C GLU A 244 -29.38 -5.72 -1.66
N LEU A 245 -28.52 -6.73 -1.55
CA LEU A 245 -27.07 -6.55 -1.48
C LEU A 245 -26.49 -6.04 -2.81
N GLN A 246 -27.00 -6.52 -3.95
CA GLN A 246 -26.63 -5.95 -5.26
C GLN A 246 -27.10 -4.48 -5.37
N ARG A 247 -28.31 -4.15 -4.87
CA ARG A 247 -28.81 -2.78 -4.81
C ARG A 247 -27.93 -1.89 -3.92
N ALA A 248 -27.45 -2.40 -2.79
CA ALA A 248 -26.52 -1.68 -1.93
C ALA A 248 -25.22 -1.31 -2.65
N ALA A 249 -24.58 -2.27 -3.32
CA ALA A 249 -23.39 -2.03 -4.14
C ALA A 249 -23.67 -1.01 -5.27
N GLY A 250 -24.82 -1.14 -5.94
CA GLY A 250 -25.24 -0.23 -7.01
C GLY A 250 -25.53 1.20 -6.56
N LEU A 251 -25.90 1.41 -5.29
CA LEU A 251 -26.04 2.75 -4.70
C LEU A 251 -24.70 3.32 -4.23
N PHE A 252 -23.85 2.48 -3.64
CA PHE A 252 -22.59 2.89 -3.01
C PHE A 252 -21.49 3.21 -4.03
N ASN A 253 -21.22 2.30 -4.97
CA ASN A 253 -20.06 2.42 -5.86
C ASN A 253 -20.08 3.69 -6.74
N PRO A 254 -21.20 4.10 -7.36
CA PRO A 254 -21.23 5.35 -8.12
C PRO A 254 -21.00 6.59 -7.26
N GLN A 255 -21.51 6.61 -6.03
CA GLN A 255 -21.29 7.72 -5.10
C GLN A 255 -19.85 7.77 -4.59
N LEU A 256 -19.20 6.61 -4.43
CA LEU A 256 -17.77 6.54 -4.13
C LEU A 256 -16.96 7.23 -5.23
N VAL A 257 -17.18 6.86 -6.50
CA VAL A 257 -16.51 7.50 -7.64
C VAL A 257 -16.74 9.02 -7.64
N GLN A 258 -17.97 9.48 -7.37
CA GLN A 258 -18.29 10.90 -7.28
C GLN A 258 -17.48 11.63 -6.20
N ILE A 259 -17.33 11.05 -5.00
CA ILE A 259 -16.53 11.70 -3.95
C ILE A 259 -15.03 11.69 -4.25
N LEU A 260 -14.51 10.67 -4.96
CA LEU A 260 -13.12 10.66 -5.40
C LEU A 260 -12.87 11.79 -6.41
N ASN A 261 -13.76 11.95 -7.40
CA ASN A 261 -13.67 13.04 -8.38
C ASN A 261 -13.75 14.41 -7.70
N ARG A 262 -14.61 14.57 -6.69
CA ARG A 262 -14.68 15.80 -5.90
C ARG A 262 -13.39 16.05 -5.10
N LEU A 263 -12.80 15.03 -4.49
CA LEU A 263 -11.51 15.14 -3.79
C LEU A 263 -10.40 15.55 -4.74
N ASN A 264 -10.25 14.85 -5.88
CA ASN A 264 -9.25 15.17 -6.89
C ASN A 264 -9.44 16.59 -7.44
N SER A 265 -10.68 17.01 -7.72
CA SER A 265 -10.98 18.37 -8.18
C SER A 265 -10.60 19.43 -7.14
N LYS A 266 -10.86 19.17 -5.86
CA LYS A 266 -10.48 20.07 -4.76
C LYS A 266 -8.95 20.15 -4.58
N ILE A 267 -8.26 19.03 -4.79
CA ILE A 267 -6.79 18.94 -4.70
C ILE A 267 -6.12 19.55 -5.92
N GLY A 268 -6.76 19.49 -7.09
CA GLY A 268 -6.17 19.88 -8.38
C GLY A 268 -5.25 18.81 -8.98
N SER A 269 -5.39 17.54 -8.58
CA SER A 269 -4.59 16.42 -9.08
C SER A 269 -5.31 15.09 -8.93
N ASP A 270 -5.01 14.13 -9.81
CA ASP A 270 -5.51 12.75 -9.76
C ASP A 270 -4.77 11.93 -8.69
N VAL A 271 -5.12 12.19 -7.43
CA VAL A 271 -4.58 11.46 -6.27
C VAL A 271 -5.29 10.13 -6.09
N PHE A 272 -6.63 10.16 -6.13
CA PHE A 272 -7.48 9.02 -5.89
C PHE A 272 -7.92 8.40 -7.20
N VAL A 273 -7.66 7.10 -7.37
CA VAL A 273 -8.04 6.31 -8.54
C VAL A 273 -9.07 5.28 -8.07
N SER A 274 -10.27 5.29 -8.66
CA SER A 274 -11.29 4.30 -8.32
C SER A 274 -10.99 2.99 -9.03
N ALA A 275 -11.00 1.89 -8.28
CA ALA A 275 -11.02 0.53 -8.81
C ALA A 275 -12.44 -0.06 -8.73
N ASN A 276 -13.04 -0.35 -9.88
CA ASN A 276 -14.37 -0.94 -10.01
C ASN A 276 -14.32 -2.45 -9.71
N ALA A 277 -14.15 -2.79 -8.44
CA ALA A 277 -14.12 -4.17 -7.97
C ALA A 277 -15.40 -4.93 -8.37
N PHE A 278 -16.56 -4.27 -8.34
CA PHE A 278 -17.82 -4.87 -8.77
C PHE A 278 -17.75 -5.40 -10.21
N GLY A 279 -17.36 -4.57 -11.17
CA GLY A 279 -17.23 -4.95 -12.57
C GLY A 279 -16.20 -6.07 -12.77
N MET A 280 -15.02 -5.92 -12.16
CA MET A 280 -13.95 -6.93 -12.27
C MET A 280 -14.38 -8.31 -11.76
N HIS A 281 -15.13 -8.37 -10.65
CA HIS A 281 -15.62 -9.63 -10.11
C HIS A 281 -16.82 -10.15 -10.92
N MET A 282 -17.73 -9.27 -11.35
CA MET A 282 -18.91 -9.67 -12.12
C MET A 282 -18.56 -10.33 -13.45
N ASN A 283 -17.42 -10.00 -14.06
CA ASN A 283 -16.93 -10.66 -15.26
C ASN A 283 -16.85 -12.19 -15.09
N TYR A 284 -16.15 -12.66 -14.06
CA TYR A 284 -16.03 -14.10 -13.82
C TYR A 284 -17.21 -14.67 -13.02
N VAL A 285 -17.99 -13.85 -12.31
CA VAL A 285 -19.21 -14.32 -11.63
C VAL A 285 -20.29 -14.65 -12.66
N ALA A 286 -20.50 -13.78 -13.65
CA ALA A 286 -21.52 -13.95 -14.68
C ALA A 286 -21.14 -14.99 -15.75
N ASN A 287 -19.85 -15.11 -16.08
CA ASN A 287 -19.36 -16.05 -17.08
C ASN A 287 -18.08 -16.79 -16.61
N PRO A 288 -18.18 -17.67 -15.59
CA PRO A 288 -17.00 -18.30 -14.98
C PRO A 288 -16.15 -19.09 -15.98
N GLN A 289 -16.78 -19.75 -16.96
CA GLN A 289 -16.08 -20.58 -17.93
C GLN A 289 -15.16 -19.77 -18.84
N ALA A 290 -15.53 -18.52 -19.20
CA ALA A 290 -14.66 -17.63 -19.96
C ALA A 290 -13.36 -17.27 -19.24
N PHE A 291 -13.33 -17.41 -17.91
CA PHE A 291 -12.16 -17.16 -17.06
C PHE A 291 -11.46 -18.45 -16.60
N GLY A 292 -11.91 -19.60 -17.09
CA GLY A 292 -11.36 -20.91 -16.77
C GLY A 292 -11.90 -21.53 -15.47
N PHE A 293 -12.91 -20.91 -14.85
CA PHE A 293 -13.57 -21.46 -13.67
C PHE A 293 -14.70 -22.42 -14.06
N THR A 294 -14.80 -23.52 -13.31
CA THR A 294 -15.96 -24.42 -13.38
C THR A 294 -17.17 -23.80 -12.69
N THR A 295 -16.95 -23.03 -11.62
CA THR A 295 -18.02 -22.38 -10.87
C THR A 295 -17.56 -21.07 -10.24
N SER A 296 -18.50 -20.12 -10.18
CA SER A 296 -18.41 -18.88 -9.41
C SER A 296 -19.38 -18.85 -8.23
N LYS A 297 -20.13 -19.93 -7.98
CA LYS A 297 -21.19 -19.96 -6.97
C LYS A 297 -20.82 -20.75 -5.72
N ILE A 298 -19.98 -21.76 -5.88
CA ILE A 298 -19.58 -22.66 -4.80
C ILE A 298 -18.16 -22.28 -4.38
N ALA A 299 -17.91 -22.07 -3.10
CA ALA A 299 -16.56 -21.85 -2.58
C ALA A 299 -15.72 -23.14 -2.64
N CYS A 300 -14.41 -23.02 -2.86
CA CYS A 300 -13.53 -24.18 -2.84
C CYS A 300 -13.46 -24.81 -1.44
N CYS A 301 -13.34 -23.99 -0.41
CA CYS A 301 -13.30 -24.39 0.98
C CYS A 301 -14.53 -23.91 1.74
N GLY A 302 -15.26 -24.83 2.39
CA GLY A 302 -16.36 -24.43 3.25
C GLY A 302 -17.31 -25.58 3.57
N GLN A 303 -18.50 -25.23 4.03
CA GLN A 303 -19.51 -26.19 4.49
C GLN A 303 -20.90 -25.76 4.05
N GLY A 304 -21.84 -26.70 4.03
CA GLY A 304 -23.24 -26.45 3.70
C GLY A 304 -23.49 -26.04 2.25
N PRO A 305 -24.68 -25.48 1.95
CA PRO A 305 -25.02 -24.99 0.62
C PRO A 305 -23.95 -24.03 0.09
N TYR A 306 -23.55 -24.22 -1.17
CA TYR A 306 -22.52 -23.41 -1.84
C TYR A 306 -21.14 -23.39 -1.15
N ASN A 307 -20.88 -24.27 -0.17
CA ASN A 307 -19.75 -24.14 0.76
C ASN A 307 -19.73 -22.75 1.45
N GLY A 308 -20.90 -22.14 1.63
CA GLY A 308 -21.06 -20.76 2.09
C GLY A 308 -21.22 -20.59 3.61
N ILE A 309 -21.14 -21.67 4.40
CA ILE A 309 -21.36 -21.60 5.85
C ILE A 309 -20.05 -21.72 6.62
N GLY A 310 -19.80 -20.74 7.50
CA GLY A 310 -18.68 -20.73 8.44
C GLY A 310 -17.32 -20.49 7.79
N LEU A 311 -16.33 -20.14 8.60
CA LEU A 311 -14.96 -19.98 8.10
C LEU A 311 -14.35 -21.33 7.71
N CYS A 312 -13.48 -21.29 6.72
CA CYS A 312 -12.71 -22.44 6.26
C CYS A 312 -11.80 -22.96 7.38
N ASN A 313 -11.83 -24.27 7.62
CA ASN A 313 -11.03 -24.94 8.65
C ASN A 313 -10.70 -26.38 8.22
N ALA A 314 -9.95 -27.11 9.04
CA ALA A 314 -9.50 -28.48 8.72
C ALA A 314 -10.64 -29.50 8.50
N ALA A 315 -11.85 -29.24 8.99
CA ALA A 315 -13.03 -30.10 8.78
C ALA A 315 -13.92 -29.64 7.60
N SER A 316 -13.57 -28.54 6.94
CA SER A 316 -14.32 -28.05 5.78
C SER A 316 -14.13 -28.95 4.55
N ASN A 317 -15.14 -28.97 3.68
CA ASN A 317 -14.96 -29.53 2.33
C ASN A 317 -13.90 -28.71 1.61
N LEU A 318 -13.01 -29.37 0.88
CA LEU A 318 -11.99 -28.72 0.06
C LEU A 318 -12.10 -29.23 -1.38
N CYS A 319 -12.14 -28.29 -2.33
CA CYS A 319 -12.20 -28.64 -3.75
C CYS A 319 -10.90 -29.29 -4.24
N PRO A 320 -10.98 -30.18 -5.24
CA PRO A 320 -9.80 -30.90 -5.74
C PRO A 320 -8.82 -30.00 -6.51
N ASP A 321 -9.33 -29.00 -7.23
CA ASP A 321 -8.55 -28.06 -8.04
C ASP A 321 -9.01 -26.62 -7.75
N ARG A 322 -8.15 -25.86 -7.06
CA ARG A 322 -8.41 -24.49 -6.61
C ARG A 322 -8.44 -23.49 -7.76
N ASP A 323 -7.77 -23.77 -8.88
CA ASP A 323 -7.76 -22.89 -10.05
C ASP A 323 -9.09 -22.93 -10.84
N LYS A 324 -9.98 -23.88 -10.51
CA LYS A 324 -11.32 -24.00 -11.12
C LYS A 324 -12.42 -23.30 -10.34
N TYR A 325 -12.10 -22.66 -9.22
CA TYR A 325 -13.07 -22.01 -8.34
C TYR A 325 -12.76 -20.51 -8.23
N ALA A 326 -13.78 -19.67 -8.41
CA ALA A 326 -13.61 -18.23 -8.27
C ALA A 326 -13.45 -17.81 -6.79
N PHE A 327 -14.16 -18.49 -5.89
CA PHE A 327 -14.15 -18.22 -4.45
C PHE A 327 -13.35 -19.28 -3.71
N TRP A 328 -12.45 -18.81 -2.84
CA TRP A 328 -11.71 -19.67 -1.92
C TRP A 328 -12.61 -20.12 -0.79
N ASP A 329 -13.24 -19.18 -0.09
CA ASP A 329 -14.11 -19.43 1.06
C ASP A 329 -15.46 -18.71 0.85
N PRO A 330 -16.37 -18.66 1.85
CA PRO A 330 -17.70 -18.06 1.65
C PRO A 330 -17.74 -16.60 1.19
N TYR A 331 -16.63 -15.86 1.30
CA TYR A 331 -16.57 -14.43 0.98
C TYR A 331 -15.40 -14.08 0.05
N HIS A 332 -14.27 -14.78 0.18
CA HIS A 332 -13.02 -14.33 -0.39
C HIS A 332 -12.66 -15.07 -1.69
N PRO A 333 -12.08 -14.36 -2.68
CA PRO A 333 -11.64 -14.96 -3.94
C PRO A 333 -10.46 -15.92 -3.75
N THR A 334 -10.29 -16.86 -4.68
CA THR A 334 -9.03 -17.61 -4.81
C THR A 334 -7.89 -16.72 -5.29
N GLU A 335 -6.64 -17.16 -5.13
CA GLU A 335 -5.49 -16.49 -5.75
C GLU A 335 -5.70 -16.33 -7.27
N ARG A 336 -6.24 -17.35 -7.95
CA ARG A 336 -6.56 -17.29 -9.38
C ARG A 336 -7.51 -16.15 -9.71
N ALA A 337 -8.58 -15.98 -8.94
CA ALA A 337 -9.51 -14.87 -9.12
C ALA A 337 -8.86 -13.52 -8.77
N CYS A 338 -8.03 -13.45 -7.72
CA CYS A 338 -7.27 -12.24 -7.39
C CYS A 338 -6.34 -11.82 -8.56
N ARG A 339 -5.70 -12.77 -9.24
CA ARG A 339 -4.84 -12.50 -10.41
C ARG A 339 -5.62 -11.88 -11.58
N ILE A 340 -6.86 -12.31 -11.81
CA ILE A 340 -7.75 -11.70 -12.82
C ILE A 340 -8.09 -10.26 -12.44
N VAL A 341 -8.43 -10.02 -11.17
CA VAL A 341 -8.72 -8.67 -10.65
C VAL A 341 -7.52 -7.76 -10.82
N VAL A 342 -6.32 -8.19 -10.42
CA VAL A 342 -5.10 -7.39 -10.56
C VAL A 342 -4.73 -7.18 -12.03
N SER A 343 -4.96 -8.15 -12.91
CA SER A 343 -4.79 -7.95 -14.37
C SER A 343 -5.63 -6.78 -14.89
N HIS A 344 -6.91 -6.71 -14.48
CA HIS A 344 -7.75 -5.55 -14.81
C HIS A 344 -7.25 -4.25 -14.17
N MET A 345 -6.71 -4.28 -12.94
CA MET A 345 -6.11 -3.09 -12.33
C MET A 345 -4.87 -2.60 -13.09
N MET A 346 -4.06 -3.53 -13.62
CA MET A 346 -2.83 -3.21 -14.36
C MET A 346 -3.12 -2.61 -15.73
N THR A 347 -3.91 -3.30 -16.55
CA THR A 347 -4.03 -3.00 -17.99
C THR A 347 -5.46 -2.79 -18.46
N GLY A 348 -6.44 -2.90 -17.57
CA GLY A 348 -7.85 -2.69 -17.90
C GLY A 348 -8.15 -1.28 -18.39
N SER A 349 -9.31 -1.12 -19.03
CA SER A 349 -9.83 0.16 -19.47
C SER A 349 -10.26 1.04 -18.29
N THR A 350 -10.68 2.26 -18.60
CA THR A 350 -11.22 3.20 -17.61
C THR A 350 -12.56 2.78 -16.99
N GLU A 351 -13.18 1.73 -17.51
CA GLU A 351 -14.32 1.05 -16.90
C GLU A 351 -13.95 0.36 -15.57
N PHE A 352 -12.71 -0.16 -15.51
CA PHE A 352 -12.19 -0.88 -14.35
C PHE A 352 -11.37 0.03 -13.43
N MET A 353 -10.61 0.96 -13.99
CA MET A 353 -9.73 1.86 -13.24
C MET A 353 -9.87 3.30 -13.75
N ASN A 354 -10.41 4.21 -12.93
CA ASN A 354 -10.69 5.59 -13.34
C ASN A 354 -9.89 6.58 -12.47
N PRO A 355 -9.14 7.52 -13.07
CA PRO A 355 -9.11 7.86 -14.51
C PRO A 355 -8.15 7.01 -15.35
N MET A 356 -7.31 6.20 -14.73
CA MET A 356 -6.27 5.43 -15.43
C MET A 356 -5.92 4.14 -14.69
N ASN A 357 -5.41 3.15 -15.42
CA ASN A 357 -4.93 1.88 -14.86
C ASN A 357 -3.53 2.00 -14.25
N LEU A 358 -3.14 0.99 -13.48
CA LEU A 358 -1.89 1.02 -12.72
C LEU A 358 -0.65 1.06 -13.64
N SER A 359 -0.64 0.39 -14.79
CA SER A 359 0.46 0.53 -15.76
C SER A 359 0.65 1.98 -16.23
N THR A 360 -0.44 2.72 -16.42
CA THR A 360 -0.39 4.16 -16.77
C THR A 360 0.11 5.01 -15.59
N ILE A 361 -0.33 4.73 -14.37
CA ILE A 361 0.16 5.42 -13.16
C ILE A 361 1.68 5.27 -13.04
N LEU A 362 2.18 4.04 -13.21
CA LEU A 362 3.60 3.74 -13.08
C LEU A 362 4.43 4.43 -14.17
N SER A 363 3.93 4.50 -15.41
CA SER A 363 4.64 5.18 -16.51
C SER A 363 4.68 6.70 -16.35
N VAL A 364 3.57 7.32 -15.93
CA VAL A 364 3.48 8.77 -15.69
C VAL A 364 4.37 9.18 -14.53
N ASP A 365 4.39 8.40 -13.45
CA ASP A 365 5.21 8.71 -12.28
C ASP A 365 6.71 8.54 -12.60
N ALA A 366 7.10 7.47 -13.31
CA ALA A 366 8.48 7.28 -13.75
C ALA A 366 8.98 8.44 -14.65
N ALA A 367 8.14 8.93 -15.57
CA ALA A 367 8.47 10.08 -16.40
C ALA A 367 8.63 11.37 -15.57
N SER A 368 7.78 11.56 -14.56
CA SER A 368 7.82 12.71 -13.65
C SER A 368 9.08 12.71 -12.78
N ASP A 369 9.45 11.54 -12.25
CA ASP A 369 10.67 11.35 -11.44
C ASP A 369 11.93 11.59 -12.29
N ALA A 370 11.97 11.07 -13.52
CA ALA A 370 13.08 11.31 -14.45
C ALA A 370 13.24 12.81 -14.79
N ALA A 371 12.14 13.52 -15.02
CA ALA A 371 12.15 14.96 -15.26
C ALA A 371 12.66 15.75 -14.04
N ALA A 372 12.22 15.37 -12.83
CA ALA A 372 12.68 15.99 -11.59
C ALA A 372 14.19 15.75 -11.34
N ALA A 373 14.66 14.53 -11.60
CA ALA A 373 16.09 14.19 -11.51
C ALA A 373 16.93 15.02 -12.49
N ALA A 374 16.49 15.13 -13.75
CA ALA A 374 17.18 15.94 -14.76
C ALA A 374 17.23 17.43 -14.39
N ALA A 375 16.15 17.97 -13.79
CA ALA A 375 16.13 19.35 -13.30
C ALA A 375 17.13 19.59 -12.15
N ARG A 376 17.26 18.65 -11.21
CA ARG A 376 18.25 18.72 -10.12
C ARG A 376 19.68 18.71 -10.66
N VAL A 377 19.98 17.87 -11.65
CA VAL A 377 21.29 17.85 -12.31
C VAL A 377 21.58 19.19 -12.98
N ARG A 378 20.63 19.74 -13.75
CA ARG A 378 20.78 21.07 -14.40
C ARG A 378 20.99 22.20 -13.39
N ALA A 379 20.30 22.18 -12.25
CA ALA A 379 20.46 23.16 -11.19
C ALA A 379 21.86 23.08 -10.54
N ARG A 380 22.40 21.87 -10.36
CA ARG A 380 23.75 21.64 -9.81
C ARG A 380 24.87 22.05 -10.76
N VAL A 381 24.65 21.96 -12.07
CA VAL A 381 25.60 22.41 -13.11
C VAL A 381 25.61 23.94 -13.25
N ARG A 382 24.54 24.64 -12.85
CA ARG A 382 24.40 26.11 -12.96
C ARG A 382 24.90 26.91 -11.74
N THR A 383 25.48 26.28 -10.72
CA THR A 383 26.16 27.04 -9.66
C THR A 383 27.43 27.68 -10.24
N PRO A 384 27.61 29.02 -10.18
CA PRO A 384 28.76 29.67 -10.79
C PRO A 384 30.06 29.23 -10.11
N SER A 385 31.10 28.93 -10.90
CA SER A 385 32.47 29.08 -10.42
C SER A 385 32.62 30.52 -9.94
N VAL A 386 33.11 30.71 -8.73
CA VAL A 386 33.56 32.02 -8.28
C VAL A 386 34.82 32.34 -9.09
N ASP A 387 34.64 33.11 -10.17
CA ASP A 387 35.73 33.59 -11.02
C ASP A 387 36.60 34.59 -10.25
N TRP A 388 37.65 34.08 -9.62
CA TRP A 388 38.74 34.88 -9.06
C TRP A 388 39.73 35.30 -10.15
N TRP A 389 39.31 36.15 -11.10
CA TRP A 389 40.24 36.89 -11.95
C TRP A 389 39.69 38.27 -12.31
N ARG A 390 40.09 39.29 -11.54
CA ARG A 390 40.31 40.64 -12.09
C ARG A 390 41.65 41.17 -11.61
N GLU A 391 42.51 41.37 -12.59
CA GLU A 391 43.77 42.07 -12.56
C GLU A 391 43.61 43.49 -12.02
N THR A 392 44.54 43.91 -11.17
CA THR A 392 45.02 45.30 -11.15
C THR A 392 46.53 45.25 -11.08
N SER A 393 47.14 45.61 -12.21
CA SER A 393 48.57 45.75 -12.44
C SER A 393 49.13 47.00 -11.77
N MET A 394 50.36 46.86 -11.28
CA MET A 394 51.20 47.89 -10.66
C MET A 394 51.71 48.90 -11.70
N THR A 395 51.73 50.18 -11.34
CA THR A 395 52.78 51.11 -11.77
C THR A 395 53.22 51.97 -10.60
N ALA A 396 54.54 52.01 -10.40
CA ALA A 396 55.23 52.72 -9.34
C ALA A 396 55.53 54.17 -9.75
N THR A 397 55.50 55.09 -8.78
CA THR A 397 56.47 56.20 -8.64
C THR A 397 56.31 56.82 -7.24
N SER A 398 57.43 56.93 -6.52
CA SER A 398 57.61 57.61 -5.22
C SER A 398 58.02 59.10 -5.46
N PRO A 399 58.15 60.03 -4.48
CA PRO A 399 59.02 59.86 -3.30
C PRO A 399 58.65 60.58 -1.96
N VAL A 400 59.42 60.22 -0.91
CA VAL A 400 59.74 60.91 0.39
C VAL A 400 58.59 61.00 1.45
N THR A 401 58.72 60.80 2.78
CA THR A 401 59.83 60.91 3.78
C THR A 401 59.41 60.29 5.15
N LEU A 402 60.37 59.65 5.88
CA LEU A 402 60.55 59.43 7.36
C LEU A 402 59.34 59.08 8.28
N ALA A 403 59.40 58.26 9.34
CA ALA A 403 60.47 57.75 10.23
C ALA A 403 59.90 56.71 11.23
N PHE A 404 60.75 55.75 11.66
CA PHE A 404 60.90 55.07 13.00
C PHE A 404 59.64 54.57 13.78
N LEU A 405 59.55 53.38 14.40
CA LEU A 405 60.50 52.62 15.23
C LEU A 405 59.98 51.17 15.50
N VAL A 406 60.91 50.35 16.00
CA VAL A 406 60.98 48.89 16.17
C VAL A 406 60.32 48.39 17.47
N TYR A 407 59.71 47.18 17.50
CA TYR A 407 60.02 46.03 18.39
C TYR A 407 58.89 44.97 18.53
N PHE A 408 59.30 43.72 18.39
CA PHE A 408 58.72 42.43 18.86
C PHE A 408 59.85 41.80 19.75
N PRO A 409 59.71 40.75 20.63
CA PRO A 409 58.66 39.72 20.67
C PRO A 409 58.39 39.02 22.07
N ILE A 410 57.60 37.90 22.03
CA ILE A 410 57.54 36.67 22.88
C ILE A 410 57.05 36.71 24.36
N PHE A 411 55.98 35.95 24.68
CA PHE A 411 55.93 34.74 25.56
C PHE A 411 54.51 34.37 26.07
N GLN A 412 54.16 33.08 25.99
CA GLN A 412 53.06 32.34 26.67
C GLN A 412 53.34 32.16 28.20
N PRO A 413 52.52 31.53 29.09
CA PRO A 413 51.45 30.52 28.90
C PRO A 413 50.23 30.53 29.88
N PHE A 414 49.36 29.51 29.71
CA PHE A 414 48.27 28.94 30.55
C PHE A 414 48.38 29.06 32.09
N PRO A 415 47.26 28.98 32.86
CA PRO A 415 46.85 27.70 33.47
C PRO A 415 45.32 27.45 33.69
N SER A 416 44.95 26.16 33.73
CA SER A 416 43.89 25.56 34.58
C SER A 416 44.60 24.76 35.70
N PRO A 417 43.96 24.04 36.67
CA PRO A 417 42.55 23.79 37.01
C PRO A 417 42.22 23.82 38.55
N VAL A 418 40.94 23.85 39.00
CA VAL A 418 40.52 23.24 40.30
C VAL A 418 39.02 22.84 40.27
N LYS A 419 38.76 21.67 40.89
CA LYS A 419 37.51 20.95 41.16
C LYS A 419 36.56 21.66 42.15
N ALA A 420 35.25 21.44 42.03
CA ALA A 420 34.36 21.31 43.19
C ALA A 420 33.12 20.46 42.83
N LEU A 421 32.88 19.46 43.69
CA LEU A 421 31.78 18.51 43.69
C LEU A 421 30.91 18.89 44.90
N VAL A 422 29.60 19.11 44.75
CA VAL A 422 28.65 19.12 45.88
C VAL A 422 27.33 18.49 45.45
N PHE A 423 27.00 17.38 46.10
CA PHE A 423 25.67 16.77 46.18
C PHE A 423 24.80 17.54 47.17
N TYR A 424 23.50 17.64 46.92
CA TYR A 424 22.50 17.70 48.00
C TYR A 424 21.26 16.89 47.62
N THR A 425 21.04 15.83 48.39
CA THR A 425 19.81 15.07 48.54
C THR A 425 18.95 15.73 49.63
N HIS A 426 17.62 15.77 49.45
CA HIS A 426 16.70 15.72 50.58
C HIS A 426 15.39 15.02 50.23
N GLU A 427 14.99 14.14 51.15
CA GLU A 427 13.83 13.27 51.13
C GLU A 427 12.57 13.93 51.73
N ARG A 428 11.41 13.47 51.22
CA ARG A 428 10.13 13.10 51.87
C ARG A 428 9.40 14.02 52.89
N LYS A 429 8.11 14.25 52.58
CA LYS A 429 6.84 13.89 53.28
C LYS A 429 5.78 14.90 52.76
N GLU A 430 4.59 14.52 52.30
CA GLU A 430 3.56 13.64 52.86
C GLU A 430 2.94 12.67 51.84
#